data_AF-A0A355S8N8-F1
#
_entry.id   AF-A0A355S8N8-F1
#
_cell.length_a   1.000
_cell.length_b   1.000
_cell.length_c   1.000
_cell.angle_alpha   90.00
_cell.angle_beta   90.00
_cell.angle_gamma   90.00
#
_symmetry.space_group_name_H-M   'P 1'
#
loop_
_entity.id
_entity.type
_entity.pdbx_description
1 polymer ?
#
loop_
_entity_poly.entity_id
_entity_poly.type
_entity_poly.pdbx_seq_one_letter_code
_entity_poly.pdbx_strand_id
1 'polypeptide(L)'
;MKAPLVLRFLSLAGLLICGYLGGLKLAGKTSSLAGCGQGSGCGNVLGSEWSQFFGIPVSLLAFVIYLVLLVASFRPSRPLYGALAICLTGAALWFVGILYLTIRAVCPWCLAMHAIGVVTSIILVRSLQDVPPSKGPLRFAPFAALAALLTLSLGQLLGPKPDTHASSDEVLQGEARQKQDGGRKISFTRGGKLYNAVTMPHLGPPDAKHVMVKYFDYTCSSCRKMHEQLQFVDEKYPGLFCVILLPVPLNKACNPFIT
;
A
#
# COMPACT_ATOMS: atom_id res chain seq x y z
N MET A 1 -26.16 -30.50 1.73
CA MET A 1 -25.32 -29.47 1.06
C MET A 1 -26.00 -28.08 1.09
N LYS A 2 -26.05 -27.39 2.23
CA LYS A 2 -26.59 -26.01 2.34
C LYS A 2 -25.51 -24.91 2.23
N ALA A 3 -24.23 -25.30 2.19
CA ALA A 3 -23.09 -24.39 2.12
C ALA A 3 -22.71 -23.78 0.75
N PRO A 4 -23.15 -24.26 -0.44
CA PRO A 4 -22.59 -23.75 -1.70
C PRO A 4 -23.01 -22.30 -1.99
N LEU A 5 -24.22 -21.90 -1.56
CA LEU A 5 -24.74 -20.56 -1.82
C LEU A 5 -24.05 -19.50 -0.97
N VAL A 6 -23.77 -19.81 0.29
CA VAL A 6 -22.99 -18.94 1.19
C VAL A 6 -21.55 -18.80 0.71
N LEU A 7 -20.90 -19.90 0.30
CA LEU A 7 -19.55 -19.86 -0.28
C LEU A 7 -19.50 -18.98 -1.54
N ARG A 8 -20.49 -19.10 -2.42
CA ARG A 8 -20.60 -18.26 -3.62
C ARG A 8 -20.74 -16.79 -3.27
N PHE A 9 -21.64 -16.46 -2.36
CA PHE A 9 -21.85 -15.08 -1.91
C PHE A 9 -20.57 -14.46 -1.31
N LEU A 10 -19.93 -15.17 -0.39
CA LEU A 10 -18.67 -14.72 0.22
C LEU A 10 -17.54 -14.60 -0.82
N SER A 11 -17.48 -15.54 -1.77
CA SER A 11 -16.48 -15.49 -2.83
C SER A 11 -16.67 -14.31 -3.77
N LEU A 12 -17.93 -14.00 -4.12
CA LEU A 12 -18.27 -12.85 -4.94
C LEU A 12 -18.00 -11.53 -4.21
N ALA A 13 -18.36 -11.44 -2.93
CA ALA A 13 -18.06 -10.27 -2.10
C ALA A 13 -16.55 -10.02 -2.03
N GLY A 14 -15.75 -11.06 -1.76
CA GLY A 14 -14.29 -10.96 -1.77
C GLY A 14 -13.72 -10.54 -3.11
N LEU A 15 -14.25 -11.08 -4.22
CA LEU A 15 -13.83 -10.75 -5.57
C LEU A 15 -14.10 -9.29 -5.93
N LEU A 16 -15.29 -8.77 -5.58
CA LEU A 16 -15.66 -7.37 -5.81
C LEU A 16 -14.78 -6.41 -5.01
N ILE A 17 -14.52 -6.70 -3.72
CA ILE A 17 -13.66 -5.86 -2.90
C ILE A 17 -12.20 -5.90 -3.40
N CYS A 18 -11.66 -7.08 -3.73
CA CYS A 18 -10.33 -7.21 -4.32
C CYS A 18 -10.21 -6.42 -5.63
N GLY A 19 -11.22 -6.53 -6.51
CA GLY A 19 -11.26 -5.81 -7.77
C GLY A 19 -11.31 -4.30 -7.57
N TYR A 20 -12.13 -3.84 -6.62
CA TYR A 20 -12.22 -2.42 -6.25
C TYR A 20 -10.88 -1.89 -5.72
N LEU A 21 -10.28 -2.55 -4.72
CA LEU A 21 -9.02 -2.12 -4.12
C LEU A 21 -7.84 -2.22 -5.10
N GLY A 22 -7.79 -3.29 -5.90
CA GLY A 22 -6.79 -3.46 -6.95
C GLY A 22 -6.90 -2.39 -8.02
N GLY A 23 -8.12 -2.08 -8.47
CA GLY A 23 -8.39 -1.03 -9.45
C GLY A 23 -8.01 0.36 -8.95
N LEU A 24 -8.36 0.70 -7.70
CA LEU A 24 -7.95 1.97 -7.08
C LEU A 24 -6.43 2.10 -7.00
N LYS A 25 -5.75 1.02 -6.63
CA LYS A 25 -4.29 1.01 -6.54
C LYS A 25 -3.61 1.18 -7.89
N LEU A 26 -4.09 0.47 -8.93
CA LEU A 26 -3.58 0.63 -10.29
C LEU A 26 -3.84 2.03 -10.85
N ALA A 27 -4.95 2.67 -10.45
CA ALA A 27 -5.29 4.04 -10.84
C ALA A 27 -4.58 5.11 -9.99
N GLY A 28 -3.71 4.75 -9.04
CA GLY A 28 -3.02 5.69 -8.14
C GLY A 28 -3.91 6.36 -7.09
N LYS A 29 -5.18 5.93 -6.95
CA LYS A 29 -6.18 6.54 -6.05
C LYS A 29 -6.21 5.83 -4.69
N THR A 30 -5.10 5.86 -3.96
CA THR A 30 -4.96 5.13 -2.68
C THR A 30 -5.47 5.91 -1.46
N SER A 31 -5.69 7.22 -1.58
CA SER A 31 -6.11 8.11 -0.48
C SER A 31 -7.61 8.40 -0.43
N SER A 32 -8.36 8.07 -1.48
CA SER A 32 -9.80 8.35 -1.61
C SER A 32 -10.59 7.05 -1.75
N LEU A 33 -10.89 6.42 -0.61
CA LEU A 33 -11.69 5.20 -0.55
C LEU A 33 -13.13 5.51 -0.11
N ALA A 34 -14.10 4.90 -0.77
CA ALA A 34 -15.50 5.04 -0.42
C ALA A 34 -15.74 4.56 1.03
N GLY A 35 -16.47 5.36 1.81
CA GLY A 35 -16.76 5.06 3.22
C GLY A 35 -15.55 5.16 4.17
N CYS A 36 -14.39 5.58 3.67
CA CYS A 36 -13.17 5.75 4.45
C CYS A 36 -12.78 7.23 4.45
N GLY A 37 -12.88 7.87 5.62
CA GLY A 37 -12.54 9.29 5.77
C GLY A 37 -11.03 9.56 5.66
N GLN A 38 -10.67 10.85 5.59
CA GLN A 38 -9.28 11.33 5.43
C GLN A 38 -8.34 11.01 6.61
N GLY A 39 -8.81 10.34 7.67
CA GLY A 39 -8.00 9.78 8.77
C GLY A 39 -8.03 8.24 8.84
N SER A 40 -8.66 7.57 7.88
CA SER A 40 -8.63 6.11 7.81
C SER A 40 -7.23 5.64 7.46
N GLY A 41 -6.72 4.62 8.15
CA GLY A 41 -5.40 4.04 7.86
C GLY A 41 -5.28 3.39 6.49
N CYS A 42 -6.33 3.41 5.66
CA CYS A 42 -6.36 2.79 4.34
C CYS A 42 -5.35 3.37 3.35
N GLY A 43 -5.12 4.68 3.36
CA GLY A 43 -4.10 5.30 2.51
C GLY A 43 -2.70 4.78 2.84
N ASN A 44 -2.36 4.70 4.13
CA ASN A 44 -1.09 4.17 4.60
C ASN A 44 -0.93 2.70 4.24
N VAL A 45 -2.00 1.90 4.38
CA VAL A 45 -1.97 0.47 4.07
C VAL A 45 -1.83 0.23 2.55
N LEU A 46 -2.66 0.85 1.71
CA LEU A 46 -2.67 0.64 0.25
C LEU A 46 -1.49 1.29 -0.48
N GLY A 47 -0.92 2.35 0.09
CA GLY A 47 0.29 3.00 -0.40
C GLY A 47 1.59 2.34 0.09
N SER A 48 1.53 1.44 1.08
CA SER A 48 2.73 0.80 1.65
C SER A 48 3.41 -0.19 0.70
N GLU A 49 4.68 -0.46 0.95
CA GLU A 49 5.46 -1.50 0.24
C GLU A 49 4.81 -2.88 0.35
N TRP A 50 4.17 -3.17 1.49
CA TRP A 50 3.51 -4.44 1.80
C TRP A 50 2.26 -4.72 0.99
N SER A 51 1.70 -3.69 0.35
CA SER A 51 0.53 -3.85 -0.50
C SER A 51 0.90 -4.18 -1.95
N GLN A 52 2.18 -4.50 -2.22
CA GLN A 52 2.64 -5.06 -3.48
C GLN A 52 3.50 -6.31 -3.28
N PHE A 53 3.63 -7.07 -4.35
CA PHE A 53 4.52 -8.20 -4.49
C PHE A 53 5.18 -8.10 -5.87
N PHE A 54 6.46 -7.74 -5.93
CA PHE A 54 7.20 -7.46 -7.17
C PHE A 54 6.45 -6.51 -8.13
N GLY A 55 5.93 -5.39 -7.59
CA GLY A 55 5.17 -4.38 -8.34
C GLY A 55 3.70 -4.73 -8.60
N ILE A 56 3.27 -5.98 -8.34
CA ILE A 56 1.88 -6.40 -8.51
C ILE A 56 1.11 -6.11 -7.22
N PRO A 57 -0.04 -5.40 -7.28
CA PRO A 57 -0.90 -5.23 -6.11
C PRO A 57 -1.34 -6.58 -5.53
N VAL A 58 -1.17 -6.77 -4.21
CA VAL A 58 -1.59 -8.01 -3.54
C VAL A 58 -3.10 -8.26 -3.65
N SER A 59 -3.90 -7.21 -3.86
CA SER A 59 -5.34 -7.31 -4.13
C SER A 59 -5.64 -8.08 -5.43
N LEU A 60 -4.76 -8.03 -6.43
CA LEU A 60 -4.92 -8.83 -7.66
C LEU A 60 -4.61 -10.30 -7.42
N LEU A 61 -3.60 -10.61 -6.59
CA LEU A 61 -3.33 -11.99 -6.19
C LEU A 61 -4.52 -12.57 -5.42
N ALA A 62 -5.09 -11.78 -4.50
CA ALA A 62 -6.30 -12.16 -3.78
C ALA A 62 -7.51 -12.30 -4.72
N PHE A 63 -7.66 -11.44 -5.73
CA PHE A 63 -8.71 -11.57 -6.76
C PHE A 63 -8.68 -12.94 -7.43
N VAL A 64 -7.50 -13.43 -7.81
CA VAL A 64 -7.35 -14.78 -8.40
C VAL A 64 -7.78 -15.87 -7.42
N ILE A 65 -7.41 -15.78 -6.14
CA ILE A 65 -7.83 -16.76 -5.12
C ILE A 65 -9.36 -16.80 -4.98
N TYR A 66 -10.01 -15.64 -4.92
CA TYR A 66 -11.48 -15.55 -4.83
C TYR A 66 -12.19 -16.01 -6.10
N LEU A 67 -11.60 -15.79 -7.28
CA LEU A 67 -12.11 -16.31 -8.55
C LEU A 67 -12.03 -17.84 -8.61
N VAL A 68 -10.88 -18.40 -8.23
CA VAL A 68 -10.69 -19.87 -8.15
C VAL A 68 -11.67 -20.48 -7.17
N LEU A 69 -11.89 -19.85 -6.00
CA LEU A 69 -12.88 -20.28 -5.03
C LEU A 69 -14.31 -20.26 -5.61
N LEU A 70 -14.70 -19.19 -6.30
CA LEU A 70 -16.02 -19.07 -6.91
C LEU A 70 -16.25 -20.21 -7.92
N VAL A 71 -15.27 -20.49 -8.79
CA VAL A 71 -15.34 -21.60 -9.75
C VAL A 71 -15.37 -22.95 -9.03
N ALA A 72 -14.52 -23.15 -8.03
CA ALA A 72 -14.45 -24.39 -7.24
C ALA A 72 -15.76 -24.68 -6.50
N SER A 73 -16.55 -23.66 -6.15
CA SER A 73 -17.86 -23.82 -5.50
C SER A 73 -18.92 -24.52 -6.37
N PHE A 74 -18.71 -24.61 -7.69
CA PHE A 74 -19.58 -25.34 -8.61
C PHE A 74 -19.19 -26.81 -8.77
N ARG A 75 -17.91 -27.13 -8.58
CA ARG A 75 -17.38 -28.50 -8.62
C ARG A 75 -16.46 -28.74 -7.41
N PRO A 76 -17.04 -29.07 -6.24
CA PRO A 76 -16.30 -29.23 -4.99
C PRO A 76 -15.16 -30.24 -5.12
N SER A 77 -13.99 -29.86 -4.61
CA SER A 77 -12.79 -30.70 -4.61
C SER A 77 -12.10 -30.59 -3.27
N ARG A 78 -11.97 -31.71 -2.56
CA ARG A 78 -11.40 -31.77 -1.20
C ARG A 78 -10.00 -31.13 -1.13
N PRO A 79 -9.03 -31.47 -2.00
CA PRO A 79 -7.70 -30.87 -1.90
C PRO A 79 -7.69 -29.38 -2.29
N LEU A 80 -8.56 -28.94 -3.20
CA LEU A 80 -8.66 -27.54 -3.58
C LEU A 80 -9.26 -26.69 -2.46
N TYR A 81 -10.28 -27.21 -1.77
CA TYR A 81 -10.86 -26.55 -0.59
C TYR A 81 -9.84 -26.44 0.54
N GLY A 82 -9.05 -27.51 0.77
CA GLY A 82 -7.94 -27.46 1.72
C GLY A 82 -6.89 -26.41 1.37
N ALA A 83 -6.46 -26.36 0.11
CA ALA A 83 -5.51 -25.36 -0.39
C ALA A 83 -6.03 -23.92 -0.23
N LEU A 84 -7.29 -23.66 -0.61
CA LEU A 84 -7.92 -22.34 -0.48
C LEU A 84 -8.07 -21.92 0.99
N ALA A 85 -8.46 -22.84 1.88
CA ALA A 85 -8.54 -22.56 3.32
C ALA A 85 -7.16 -22.19 3.90
N ILE A 86 -6.10 -22.89 3.50
CA ILE A 86 -4.71 -22.57 3.87
C ILE A 86 -4.35 -21.17 3.36
N CYS A 87 -4.54 -20.88 2.07
CA CYS A 87 -4.24 -19.56 1.50
C CYS A 87 -4.97 -18.42 2.21
N LEU A 88 -6.29 -18.55 2.42
CA LEU A 88 -7.11 -17.50 3.06
C LEU A 88 -6.69 -17.26 4.52
N THR A 89 -6.43 -18.32 5.27
CA THR A 89 -6.02 -18.22 6.68
C THR A 89 -4.60 -17.66 6.80
N GLY A 90 -3.66 -18.19 6.01
CA GLY A 90 -2.28 -17.73 6.00
C GLY A 90 -2.14 -16.28 5.57
N ALA A 91 -2.87 -15.86 4.52
CA ALA A 91 -2.92 -14.47 4.09
C ALA A 91 -3.53 -13.57 5.17
N ALA A 92 -4.60 -14.00 5.86
CA ALA A 92 -5.18 -13.24 6.96
C ALA A 92 -4.17 -13.04 8.09
N LEU A 93 -3.50 -14.10 8.55
CA LEU A 93 -2.49 -13.99 9.62
C LEU A 93 -1.33 -13.08 9.21
N TRP A 94 -0.81 -13.24 8.00
CA TRP A 94 0.31 -12.45 7.49
C TRP A 94 -0.04 -10.97 7.36
N PHE A 95 -1.09 -10.64 6.61
CA PHE A 95 -1.43 -9.24 6.32
C PHE A 95 -2.01 -8.55 7.55
N VAL A 96 -2.83 -9.21 8.37
CA VAL A 96 -3.28 -8.62 9.65
C VAL A 96 -2.06 -8.37 10.56
N GLY A 97 -1.10 -9.30 10.62
CA GLY A 97 0.17 -9.08 11.32
C GLY A 97 0.90 -7.82 10.84
N ILE A 98 1.05 -7.65 9.52
CA ILE A 98 1.64 -6.45 8.93
C ILE A 98 0.87 -5.18 9.31
N LEU A 99 -0.46 -5.20 9.26
CA LEU A 99 -1.30 -4.04 9.58
C LEU A 99 -1.06 -3.55 11.02
N TYR A 100 -1.01 -4.46 11.99
CA TYR A 100 -0.90 -4.11 13.41
C TYR A 100 0.54 -3.93 13.90
N LEU A 101 1.48 -4.77 13.43
CA LEU A 101 2.84 -4.81 13.96
C LEU A 101 3.79 -3.87 13.20
N THR A 102 3.62 -3.77 11.88
CA THR A 102 4.55 -3.06 11.00
C THR A 102 4.02 -1.68 10.61
N ILE A 103 2.84 -1.63 9.96
CA ILE A 103 2.26 -0.37 9.46
C ILE A 103 1.63 0.45 10.58
N ARG A 104 1.11 -0.23 11.62
CA ARG A 104 0.38 0.38 12.75
C ARG A 104 -0.78 1.28 12.29
N ALA A 105 -1.45 0.87 11.21
CA ALA A 105 -2.60 1.56 10.65
C ALA A 105 -3.69 0.55 10.29
N VAL A 106 -4.94 0.93 10.53
CA VAL A 106 -6.09 0.05 10.30
C VAL A 106 -6.84 0.49 9.06
N CYS A 107 -7.07 -0.45 8.15
CA CYS A 107 -7.94 -0.24 7.00
C CYS A 107 -9.20 -1.12 7.10
N PRO A 108 -10.40 -0.53 7.25
CA PRO A 108 -11.65 -1.28 7.33
C PRO A 108 -11.88 -2.22 6.14
N TRP A 109 -11.50 -1.80 4.92
CA TRP A 109 -11.62 -2.65 3.73
C TRP A 109 -10.73 -3.89 3.79
N CYS A 110 -9.48 -3.75 4.24
CA CYS A 110 -8.57 -4.89 4.42
C CYS A 110 -9.06 -5.82 5.54
N LEU A 111 -9.53 -5.27 6.65
CA LEU A 111 -10.10 -6.06 7.74
C LEU A 111 -11.35 -6.81 7.31
N ALA A 112 -12.26 -6.17 6.57
CA ALA A 112 -13.44 -6.82 6.02
C ALA A 112 -13.05 -7.97 5.08
N MET A 113 -12.04 -7.78 4.23
CA MET A 113 -11.52 -8.84 3.37
C MET A 113 -10.95 -10.02 4.14
N HIS A 114 -10.14 -9.77 5.15
CA HIS A 114 -9.58 -10.86 5.96
C HIS A 114 -10.65 -11.54 6.82
N ALA A 115 -11.65 -10.81 7.31
CA ALA A 115 -12.81 -11.39 7.99
C ALA A 115 -13.61 -12.32 7.05
N ILE A 116 -13.91 -11.86 5.82
CA ILE A 116 -14.55 -12.70 4.79
C ILE A 116 -13.68 -13.94 4.51
N GLY A 117 -12.37 -13.78 4.38
CA GLY A 117 -11.43 -14.89 4.15
C GLY A 117 -11.43 -15.92 5.28
N VAL A 118 -11.40 -15.48 6.54
CA VAL A 118 -11.45 -16.37 7.72
C VAL A 118 -12.79 -17.11 7.81
N VAL A 119 -13.92 -16.40 7.66
CA VAL A 119 -15.25 -17.03 7.65
C VAL A 119 -15.36 -18.06 6.52
N THR A 120 -14.88 -17.72 5.34
CA THR A 120 -14.83 -18.61 4.17
C THR A 120 -13.98 -19.85 4.45
N SER A 121 -12.79 -19.67 5.02
CA SER A 121 -11.88 -20.76 5.41
C SER A 121 -12.56 -21.74 6.38
N ILE A 122 -13.24 -21.23 7.40
CA ILE A 122 -14.00 -22.03 8.35
C ILE A 122 -15.08 -22.87 7.65
N ILE A 123 -15.82 -22.29 6.71
CA ILE A 123 -16.85 -23.00 5.94
C ILE A 123 -16.21 -24.06 5.03
N LEU A 124 -15.08 -23.75 4.39
CA LEU A 124 -14.35 -24.70 3.55
C LEU A 124 -13.88 -25.91 4.36
N VAL A 125 -13.27 -25.69 5.53
CA VAL A 125 -12.81 -26.76 6.43
C VAL A 125 -13.95 -27.66 6.86
N ARG A 126 -15.10 -27.09 7.26
CA ARG A 126 -16.31 -27.88 7.59
C ARG A 126 -16.81 -28.67 6.38
N SER A 127 -16.78 -28.08 5.20
CA SER A 127 -17.19 -28.73 3.96
C SER A 127 -16.27 -29.90 3.56
N LEU A 128 -15.05 -29.99 4.09
CA LEU A 128 -14.15 -31.13 3.80
C LEU A 128 -14.70 -32.47 4.31
N GLN A 129 -15.60 -32.46 5.31
CA GLN A 129 -16.24 -33.67 5.82
C GLN A 129 -17.15 -34.31 4.78
N ASP A 130 -17.81 -33.48 3.95
CA ASP A 130 -18.80 -33.92 2.96
C ASP A 130 -18.19 -34.25 1.59
N VAL A 131 -16.92 -33.90 1.34
CA VAL A 131 -16.28 -34.05 0.03
C VAL A 131 -15.33 -35.25 0.03
N PRO A 132 -15.49 -36.21 -0.90
CA PRO A 132 -14.64 -37.39 -0.96
C PRO A 132 -13.19 -37.03 -1.32
N PRO A 133 -12.20 -37.83 -0.86
CA PRO A 133 -10.81 -37.63 -1.23
C PRO A 133 -10.59 -37.81 -2.73
N SER A 134 -9.78 -36.92 -3.33
CA SER A 134 -9.41 -36.99 -4.74
C SER A 134 -8.17 -37.86 -4.94
N LYS A 135 -8.18 -38.72 -5.95
CA LYS A 135 -7.04 -39.55 -6.38
C LYS A 135 -6.18 -38.90 -7.47
N GLY A 136 -6.59 -37.72 -7.97
CA GLY A 136 -5.90 -37.01 -9.05
C GLY A 136 -4.68 -36.21 -8.58
N PRO A 137 -3.96 -35.55 -9.52
CA PRO A 137 -2.77 -34.74 -9.22
C PRO A 137 -3.05 -33.58 -8.25
N LEU A 138 -4.31 -33.14 -8.16
CA LEU A 138 -4.75 -32.08 -7.27
C LEU A 138 -4.51 -32.37 -5.78
N ARG A 139 -4.24 -33.62 -5.38
CA ARG A 139 -3.92 -33.99 -3.99
C ARG A 139 -2.75 -33.19 -3.38
N PHE A 140 -1.86 -32.66 -4.21
CA PHE A 140 -0.73 -31.84 -3.78
C PHE A 140 -1.05 -30.34 -3.63
N ALA A 141 -2.28 -29.90 -3.94
CA ALA A 141 -2.67 -28.49 -3.87
C ALA A 141 -2.44 -27.84 -2.49
N PRO A 142 -2.69 -28.51 -1.34
CA PRO A 142 -2.38 -27.93 -0.03
C PRO A 142 -0.88 -27.61 0.17
N PHE A 143 0.01 -28.46 -0.34
CA PHE A 143 1.46 -28.21 -0.27
C PHE A 143 1.86 -27.03 -1.17
N ALA A 144 1.26 -26.93 -2.36
CA ALA A 144 1.46 -25.78 -3.24
C ALA A 144 0.95 -24.47 -2.61
N ALA A 145 -0.15 -24.51 -1.85
CA ALA A 145 -0.66 -23.35 -1.11
C ALA A 145 0.32 -22.89 -0.02
N LEU A 146 0.90 -23.81 0.75
CA LEU A 146 1.93 -23.50 1.74
C LEU A 146 3.18 -22.90 1.08
N ALA A 147 3.63 -23.48 -0.03
CA ALA A 147 4.76 -22.95 -0.79
C ALA A 147 4.48 -21.54 -1.31
N ALA A 148 3.29 -21.30 -1.87
CA ALA A 148 2.89 -19.97 -2.36
C ALA A 148 2.86 -18.91 -1.25
N LEU A 149 2.33 -19.25 -0.07
CA LEU A 149 2.37 -18.36 1.10
C LEU A 149 3.80 -18.06 1.55
N LEU A 150 4.66 -19.08 1.61
CA LEU A 150 6.05 -18.92 1.98
C LEU A 150 6.79 -18.02 0.97
N THR A 151 6.57 -18.23 -0.32
CA THR A 151 7.13 -17.39 -1.39
C THR A 151 6.64 -15.94 -1.27
N LEU A 152 5.35 -15.74 -0.99
CA LEU A 152 4.81 -14.41 -0.78
C LEU A 152 5.46 -13.71 0.42
N SER A 153 5.47 -14.35 1.59
CA SER A 153 6.02 -13.76 2.81
C SER A 153 7.54 -13.49 2.68
N LEU A 154 8.30 -14.46 2.18
CA LEU A 154 9.74 -14.28 1.95
C LEU A 154 10.03 -13.22 0.89
N GLY A 155 9.28 -13.21 -0.21
CA GLY A 155 9.45 -12.20 -1.25
C GLY A 155 9.08 -10.79 -0.79
N GLN A 156 8.13 -10.64 0.14
CA GLN A 156 7.86 -9.33 0.75
C GLN A 156 8.92 -8.91 1.78
N LEU A 157 9.55 -9.87 2.48
CA LEU A 157 10.61 -9.59 3.45
C LEU A 157 11.97 -9.31 2.81
N LEU A 158 12.34 -10.08 1.79
CA LEU A 158 13.68 -10.12 1.20
C LEU A 158 13.72 -9.52 -0.21
N GLY A 159 12.56 -9.35 -0.85
CA GLY A 159 12.46 -8.86 -2.21
C GLY A 159 12.75 -7.36 -2.33
N PRO A 160 12.93 -6.88 -3.57
CA PRO A 160 13.14 -5.48 -3.84
C PRO A 160 11.93 -4.67 -3.38
N LYS A 161 12.19 -3.65 -2.59
CA LYS A 161 11.16 -2.73 -2.10
C LYS A 161 10.63 -1.91 -3.28
N PRO A 162 9.32 -1.91 -3.54
CA PRO A 162 8.75 -1.09 -4.60
C PRO A 162 8.87 0.39 -4.26
N ASP A 163 9.01 1.22 -5.29
CA ASP A 163 9.03 2.67 -5.15
C ASP A 163 7.65 3.14 -4.66
N THR A 164 7.54 3.40 -3.35
CA THR A 164 6.29 3.80 -2.68
C THR A 164 6.05 5.32 -2.72
N HIS A 165 6.86 6.04 -3.49
CA HIS A 165 6.68 7.47 -3.70
C HIS A 165 5.51 7.70 -4.66
N ALA A 166 4.36 8.10 -4.11
CA ALA A 166 3.23 8.55 -4.92
C ALA A 166 3.62 9.83 -5.69
N SER A 167 4.04 9.70 -6.95
CA SER A 167 3.91 10.78 -7.93
C SER A 167 2.54 10.63 -8.57
N SER A 168 1.51 11.24 -7.98
CA SER A 168 0.25 11.38 -8.69
C SER A 168 0.41 12.40 -9.83
N ASP A 169 -0.22 12.14 -10.98
CA ASP A 169 -0.28 13.07 -12.11
C ASP A 169 -0.84 14.45 -11.70
N GLU A 170 -1.59 14.51 -10.60
CA GLU A 170 -2.08 15.75 -9.97
C GLU A 170 -0.93 16.68 -9.51
N VAL A 171 0.19 16.12 -9.01
CA VAL A 171 1.37 16.92 -8.62
C VAL A 171 2.08 17.48 -9.85
N LEU A 172 2.16 16.70 -10.94
CA LEU A 172 2.80 17.10 -12.20
C LEU A 172 2.00 18.20 -12.93
N GLN A 173 0.66 18.17 -12.84
CA GLN A 173 -0.20 19.21 -13.43
C GLN A 173 -0.18 20.54 -12.66
N GLY A 174 0.08 20.50 -11.34
CA GLY A 174 0.26 21.71 -10.53
C GLY A 174 1.53 22.49 -10.90
N GLU A 175 2.61 21.78 -11.25
CA GLU A 175 3.92 22.37 -11.58
C GLU A 175 3.97 23.02 -12.98
N ALA A 176 3.21 22.49 -13.96
CA ALA A 176 3.18 23.05 -15.32
C ALA A 176 2.57 24.47 -15.40
N ARG A 177 1.89 24.92 -14.34
CA ARG A 177 1.24 26.25 -14.29
C ARG A 177 2.15 27.36 -13.74
N GLN A 178 3.30 27.03 -13.15
CA GLN A 178 4.29 28.03 -12.71
C GLN A 178 5.17 28.47 -13.90
N LYS A 179 4.67 29.50 -14.59
CA LYS A 179 5.32 30.19 -15.70
C LYS A 179 6.67 30.79 -15.29
N GLN A 180 7.59 30.78 -16.25
CA GLN A 180 8.93 31.37 -16.26
C GLN A 180 9.21 32.43 -15.20
N ASP A 181 10.09 32.11 -14.26
CA ASP A 181 10.79 33.12 -13.47
C ASP A 181 12.26 32.74 -13.35
N GLY A 182 13.14 33.75 -13.36
CA GLY A 182 14.58 33.58 -13.31
C GLY A 182 15.02 32.83 -12.04
N GLY A 183 16.10 32.06 -12.13
CA GLY A 183 16.68 31.35 -10.98
C GLY A 183 17.21 29.96 -11.31
N ARG A 184 18.10 29.44 -10.44
CA ARG A 184 18.66 28.09 -10.55
C ARG A 184 17.55 27.05 -10.29
N LYS A 185 17.20 26.29 -11.33
CA LYS A 185 16.26 25.17 -11.24
C LYS A 185 16.98 23.88 -10.90
N ILE A 186 16.42 23.11 -9.99
CA ILE A 186 17.03 21.88 -9.47
C ILE A 186 16.02 20.77 -9.53
N SER A 187 16.33 19.76 -10.35
CA SER A 187 15.53 18.55 -10.43
C SER A 187 15.98 17.57 -9.37
N PHE A 188 15.06 17.13 -8.54
CA PHE A 188 15.27 15.95 -7.70
C PHE A 188 14.55 14.77 -8.36
N THR A 189 15.13 13.57 -8.24
CA THR A 189 14.60 12.29 -8.73
C THR A 189 14.26 12.24 -10.23
N ARG A 190 15.19 11.76 -11.09
CA ARG A 190 14.98 11.45 -12.54
C ARG A 190 14.02 12.41 -13.30
N GLY A 191 14.08 13.71 -13.00
CA GLY A 191 13.29 14.74 -13.68
C GLY A 191 11.83 14.93 -13.22
N GLY A 192 11.37 14.25 -12.17
CA GLY A 192 9.96 14.27 -11.76
C GLY A 192 9.54 15.43 -10.84
N LYS A 193 10.48 16.12 -10.17
CA LYS A 193 10.18 17.29 -9.33
C LYS A 193 11.19 18.40 -9.55
N LEU A 194 10.70 19.59 -9.90
CA LEU A 194 11.50 20.75 -10.25
C LEU A 194 11.29 21.87 -9.23
N TYR A 195 12.37 22.29 -8.58
CA TYR A 195 12.33 23.43 -7.66
C TYR A 195 13.13 24.59 -8.22
N ASN A 196 12.58 25.80 -8.10
CA ASN A 196 13.32 27.02 -8.35
C ASN A 196 13.79 27.58 -7.00
N ALA A 197 15.11 27.71 -6.84
CA ALA A 197 15.71 28.19 -5.61
C ALA A 197 15.42 29.66 -5.31
N VAL A 198 14.90 30.44 -6.27
CA VAL A 198 14.55 31.87 -6.09
C VAL A 198 13.09 32.03 -5.68
N THR A 199 12.18 31.29 -6.31
CA THR A 199 10.74 31.50 -6.10
C THR A 199 10.16 30.69 -4.95
N MET A 200 10.85 29.64 -4.51
CA MET A 200 10.41 28.81 -3.39
C MET A 200 10.88 29.38 -2.05
N PRO A 201 10.10 29.23 -0.97
CA PRO A 201 10.55 29.65 0.36
C PRO A 201 11.80 28.86 0.77
N HIS A 202 12.88 29.57 1.11
CA HIS A 202 14.17 28.95 1.43
C HIS A 202 14.91 29.67 2.56
N LEU A 203 15.88 28.97 3.17
CA LEU A 203 16.92 29.53 4.02
C LEU A 203 18.27 29.52 3.28
N GLY A 204 19.12 30.50 3.58
CA GLY A 204 20.40 30.67 2.89
C GLY A 204 20.25 31.33 1.51
N PRO A 205 21.36 31.61 0.81
CA PRO A 205 21.34 32.34 -0.45
C PRO A 205 20.88 31.44 -1.63
N PRO A 206 20.07 31.96 -2.57
CA PRO A 206 19.48 31.16 -3.66
C PRO A 206 20.52 30.64 -4.67
N ASP A 207 21.72 31.22 -4.71
CA ASP A 207 22.86 30.83 -5.52
C ASP A 207 23.88 29.94 -4.78
N ALA A 208 23.56 29.50 -3.55
CA ALA A 208 24.39 28.61 -2.76
C ALA A 208 24.87 27.39 -3.56
N LYS A 209 26.09 26.92 -3.28
CA LYS A 209 26.72 25.79 -3.99
C LYS A 209 25.82 24.55 -3.98
N HIS A 210 25.25 24.23 -2.82
CA HIS A 210 24.37 23.09 -2.62
C HIS A 210 22.95 23.54 -2.33
N VAL A 211 21.97 22.81 -2.86
CA VAL A 211 20.55 23.05 -2.54
C VAL A 211 19.94 21.77 -2.00
N MET A 212 19.18 21.93 -0.92
CA MET A 212 18.47 20.87 -0.24
C MET A 212 16.98 21.21 -0.22
N VAL A 213 16.13 20.19 -0.33
CA VAL A 213 14.68 20.34 -0.17
C VAL A 213 14.28 19.63 1.12
N LYS A 214 13.77 20.40 2.08
CA LYS A 214 13.26 19.92 3.36
C LYS A 214 11.74 19.88 3.30
N TYR A 215 11.19 18.68 3.28
CA TYR A 215 9.79 18.44 3.60
C TYR A 215 9.62 18.33 5.12
N PHE A 216 8.64 19.02 5.69
CA PHE A 216 8.48 19.00 7.14
C PHE A 216 7.04 19.24 7.62
N ASP A 217 6.75 18.75 8.82
CA ASP A 217 5.54 19.09 9.59
C ASP A 217 5.99 19.65 10.96
N TYR A 218 5.30 20.70 11.44
CA TYR A 218 5.53 21.32 12.75
C TYR A 218 5.29 20.38 13.95
N THR A 219 4.42 19.39 13.78
CA THR A 219 4.10 18.35 14.76
C THR A 219 5.06 17.16 14.73
N CYS A 220 5.92 17.06 13.70
CA CYS A 220 6.88 15.96 13.58
C CYS A 220 8.13 16.20 14.43
N SER A 221 8.35 15.37 15.46
CA SER A 221 9.53 15.44 16.33
C SER A 221 10.84 15.20 15.58
N SER A 222 10.85 14.32 14.58
CA SER A 222 12.03 14.11 13.72
C SER A 222 12.36 15.33 12.87
N CYS A 223 11.34 16.04 12.35
CA CYS A 223 11.55 17.28 11.58
C CYS A 223 12.13 18.40 12.45
N ARG A 224 11.79 18.44 13.74
CA ARG A 224 12.37 19.35 14.73
C ARG A 224 13.85 19.04 14.96
N LYS A 225 14.19 17.79 15.25
CA LYS A 225 15.60 17.37 15.42
C LYS A 225 16.44 17.66 14.17
N MET A 226 15.89 17.41 12.99
CA MET A 226 16.55 17.75 11.72
C MET A 226 16.70 19.26 11.54
N HIS A 227 15.78 20.07 12.05
CA HIS A 227 15.92 21.54 12.03
C HIS A 227 17.13 22.00 12.83
N GLU A 228 17.29 21.48 14.06
CA GLU A 228 18.44 21.76 14.93
C GLU A 228 19.77 21.38 14.23
N GLN A 229 19.80 20.22 13.57
CA GLN A 229 20.98 19.76 12.83
C GLN A 229 21.30 20.66 11.62
N LEU A 230 20.28 21.11 10.89
CA LEU A 230 20.47 22.01 9.75
C LEU A 230 20.94 23.40 10.19
N GLN A 231 20.45 23.88 11.33
CA GLN A 231 20.92 25.13 11.91
C GLN A 231 22.42 25.05 12.26
N PHE A 232 22.84 23.94 12.87
CA PHE A 232 24.27 23.71 13.15
C PHE A 232 25.12 23.70 11.87
N VAL A 233 24.61 23.13 10.77
CA VAL A 233 25.32 23.12 9.48
C VAL A 233 25.43 24.52 8.89
N ASP A 234 24.37 25.33 8.98
CA ASP A 234 24.37 26.72 8.48
C ASP A 234 25.35 27.60 9.28
N GLU A 235 25.36 27.47 10.61
CA GLU A 235 26.31 28.18 11.48
C GLU A 235 27.77 27.79 11.16
N LYS A 236 28.03 26.50 10.88
CA LYS A 236 29.37 26.01 10.59
C LYS A 236 29.84 26.32 9.15
N TYR A 237 28.91 26.41 8.20
CA TYR A 237 29.19 26.63 6.79
C TYR A 237 28.27 27.71 6.18
N PRO A 238 28.43 28.97 6.59
CA PRO A 238 27.52 30.04 6.19
C PRO A 238 27.52 30.22 4.66
N GLY A 239 26.31 30.25 4.08
CA GLY A 239 26.12 30.48 2.64
C GLY A 239 26.41 29.27 1.73
N LEU A 240 26.79 28.12 2.29
CA LEU A 240 27.10 26.92 1.49
C LEU A 240 25.84 26.21 0.97
N PHE A 241 24.72 26.36 1.68
CA PHE A 241 23.46 25.68 1.40
C PHE A 241 22.30 26.66 1.18
N CYS A 242 21.45 26.35 0.20
CA CYS A 242 20.08 26.83 0.10
C CYS A 242 19.15 25.71 0.54
N VAL A 243 18.35 25.91 1.58
CA VAL A 243 17.42 24.91 2.09
C VAL A 243 15.99 25.35 1.76
N ILE A 244 15.42 24.78 0.71
CA ILE A 244 14.02 24.99 0.33
C ILE A 244 13.12 24.29 1.35
N LEU A 245 12.15 25.02 1.90
CA LEU A 245 11.29 24.56 2.99
C LEU A 245 9.88 24.31 2.48
N LEU A 246 9.45 23.06 2.46
CA LEU A 246 8.12 22.66 2.00
C LEU A 246 7.32 22.06 3.17
N PRO A 247 6.33 22.79 3.71
CA PRO A 247 5.46 22.25 4.73
C PRO A 247 4.58 21.16 4.11
N VAL A 248 4.68 19.94 4.65
CA VAL A 248 3.86 18.79 4.26
C VAL A 248 3.27 18.22 5.54
N PRO A 249 2.05 18.65 5.91
CA PRO A 249 1.43 18.21 7.14
C PRO A 249 1.14 16.70 7.08
N LEU A 250 1.67 15.97 8.03
CA LEU A 250 1.25 14.62 8.42
C LEU A 250 -0.21 14.60 8.87
N ASN A 251 -0.74 15.73 9.36
CA ASN A 251 -2.14 15.90 9.70
C ASN A 251 -2.80 17.04 8.90
N LYS A 252 -3.65 16.67 7.94
CA LYS A 252 -4.36 17.64 7.07
C LYS A 252 -5.39 18.50 7.81
N ALA A 253 -5.81 18.12 9.03
CA ALA A 253 -6.66 18.98 9.86
C ALA A 253 -5.97 20.30 10.26
N CYS A 254 -4.63 20.36 10.21
CA CYS A 254 -3.87 21.52 10.59
C CYS A 254 -3.80 22.61 9.50
N ASN A 255 -4.09 22.28 8.23
CA ASN A 255 -4.15 23.28 7.16
C ASN A 255 -5.11 22.84 6.04
N PRO A 256 -6.32 23.43 5.93
CA PRO A 256 -7.31 23.05 4.93
C PRO A 256 -6.90 23.39 3.49
N PHE A 257 -5.82 24.15 3.29
CA PHE A 257 -5.33 24.55 1.96
C PHE A 257 -4.22 23.63 1.41
N ILE A 258 -3.73 22.65 2.20
CA ILE A 258 -2.75 21.67 1.73
C ILE A 258 -3.47 20.34 1.49
N THR A 259 -3.80 20.07 0.22
CA THR A 259 -4.52 18.88 -0.26
C THR A 259 -3.62 17.68 -0.49
#